data_AF-A0A9P5XDQ2-F1
#
_entry.id   AF-A0A9P5XDQ2-F1
#
_cell.length_a   1.000
_cell.length_b   1.000
_cell.length_c   1.000
_cell.angle_alpha   90.00
_cell.angle_beta   90.00
_cell.angle_gamma   90.00
#
_symmetry.space_group_name_H-M   'P 1'
#
loop_
_entity.id
_entity.type
_entity.pdbx_description
1 polymer ?
#
loop_
_entity_poly.entity_id
_entity_poly.type
_entity_poly.pdbx_seq_one_letter_code
_entity_poly.pdbx_strand_id
1 'polypeptide(L)'
;MNISLPYPLLPLLCASILASSFALAVTAFLIVVSPALWIVPAVFIVTFAIHAIFILLSNTEQGSTGSLHVFSKPIVVGNFFAAVLWAGVTAVLVLYTVWLFTGHIPSAPSGREWAIITAGAVSLVETALMTAIAVQTHKVRQRLRYREKWRWRPGATSSQWSIAQ
;
A
#
# COMPACT_ATOMS: atom_id res chain seq x y z
N MET A 1 8.17 20.58 -14.85
CA MET A 1 6.72 20.56 -14.55
C MET A 1 6.43 19.24 -13.85
N ASN A 2 6.16 19.27 -12.54
CA ASN A 2 5.86 18.07 -11.75
C ASN A 2 4.47 17.55 -12.16
N ILE A 3 4.41 16.32 -12.67
CA ILE A 3 3.14 15.65 -12.94
C ILE A 3 2.68 15.04 -11.62
N SER A 4 1.56 15.53 -11.10
CA SER A 4 0.95 14.99 -9.89
C SER A 4 0.40 13.59 -10.16
N LEU A 5 0.72 12.66 -9.26
CA LEU A 5 0.08 11.35 -9.15
C LEU A 5 -1.46 11.50 -9.33
N PRO A 6 -2.12 10.63 -10.12
CA PRO A 6 -3.52 10.85 -10.47
C PRO A 6 -4.36 10.86 -9.20
N TYR A 7 -5.15 11.92 -9.03
CA TYR A 7 -6.10 12.00 -7.93
C TYR A 7 -7.08 10.81 -8.01
N PRO A 8 -7.33 10.07 -6.90
CA PRO A 8 -6.99 10.39 -5.51
C PRO A 8 -5.77 9.64 -4.93
N LEU A 9 -4.82 9.13 -5.72
CA LEU A 9 -3.74 8.26 -5.20
C LEU A 9 -2.75 8.99 -4.30
N LEU A 10 -2.31 10.21 -4.67
CA LEU A 10 -1.35 10.96 -3.85
C LEU A 10 -1.82 11.18 -2.41
N PRO A 11 -3.01 11.74 -2.14
CA PRO A 11 -3.46 11.95 -0.77
C PRO A 11 -3.66 10.62 -0.02
N LEU A 12 -4.04 9.53 -0.70
CA LEU A 12 -4.15 8.21 -0.08
C LEU A 12 -2.79 7.66 0.36
N LEU A 13 -1.76 7.78 -0.48
CA LEU A 13 -0.39 7.38 -0.15
C LEU A 13 0.17 8.21 1.02
N CYS A 14 -0.08 9.52 1.02
CA CYS A 14 0.33 10.38 2.14
C CYS A 14 -0.39 10.00 3.44
N ALA A 15 -1.70 9.76 3.39
CA ALA A 15 -2.47 9.31 4.53
C ALA A 15 -1.98 7.96 5.05
N SER A 16 -1.65 7.02 4.16
CA SER A 16 -1.11 5.70 4.52
C SER A 16 0.28 5.81 5.18
N ILE A 17 1.18 6.64 4.64
CA ILE A 17 2.49 6.86 5.27
C ILE A 17 2.33 7.48 6.67
N LEU A 18 1.41 8.44 6.83
CA LEU A 18 1.15 9.06 8.14
C LEU A 18 0.55 8.06 9.14
N ALA A 19 -0.47 7.30 8.73
CA ALA A 19 -1.12 6.32 9.59
C ALA A 19 -0.17 5.18 9.97
N SER A 20 0.56 4.62 9.01
CA SER A 20 1.58 3.60 9.28
C SER A 20 2.74 4.09 10.15
N SER A 21 3.19 5.34 9.98
CA SER A 21 4.21 5.95 10.86
C SER A 21 3.68 6.15 12.28
N PHE A 22 2.43 6.57 12.42
CA PHE A 22 1.78 6.73 13.72
C PHE A 22 1.59 5.38 14.41
N ALA A 23 1.16 4.34 13.69
CA ALA A 23 1.08 2.97 14.20
C ALA A 23 2.45 2.47 14.68
N LEU A 24 3.52 2.72 13.92
CA LEU A 24 4.89 2.38 14.31
C LEU A 24 5.32 3.10 15.59
N ALA A 25 5.07 4.41 15.68
CA ALA A 25 5.44 5.20 16.85
C ALA A 25 4.73 4.72 18.12
N VAL A 26 3.42 4.44 18.03
CA VAL A 26 2.63 3.92 19.16
C VAL A 26 3.09 2.51 19.57
N THR A 27 3.35 1.63 18.60
CA THR A 27 3.78 0.25 18.87
C THR A 27 5.22 0.16 19.36
N ALA A 28 6.08 1.12 19.06
CA ALA A 28 7.43 1.20 19.61
C ALA A 28 7.45 1.22 21.15
N PHE A 29 6.45 1.83 21.80
CA PHE A 29 6.31 1.82 23.26
C PHE A 29 5.98 0.44 23.85
N LEU A 30 5.60 -0.52 23.00
CA LEU A 30 5.11 -1.84 23.37
C LEU A 30 5.99 -2.99 22.84
N ILE A 31 6.94 -2.72 21.94
CA ILE A 31 7.80 -3.76 21.33
C ILE A 31 8.56 -4.59 22.37
N VAL A 32 8.88 -4.00 23.53
CA VAL A 32 9.57 -4.69 24.63
C VAL A 32 8.66 -5.71 25.34
N VAL A 33 7.33 -5.58 25.21
CA VAL A 33 6.35 -6.43 25.89
C VAL A 33 6.19 -7.79 25.19
N SER A 34 6.23 -7.83 23.86
CA SER A 34 6.04 -9.09 23.14
C SER A 34 6.75 -9.14 21.78
N PRO A 35 7.45 -10.25 21.47
CA PRO A 35 8.06 -10.47 20.15
C PRO A 35 7.05 -10.39 19.00
N ALA A 36 5.77 -10.73 19.22
CA ALA A 36 4.76 -10.68 18.17
C ALA A 36 4.53 -9.27 17.60
N LEU A 37 4.80 -8.22 18.39
CA LEU A 37 4.62 -6.82 17.96
C LEU A 37 5.68 -6.36 16.96
N TRP A 38 6.75 -7.14 16.75
CA TRP A 38 7.75 -6.89 15.69
C TRP A 38 7.18 -7.00 14.28
N ILE A 39 5.98 -7.57 14.12
CA ILE A 39 5.27 -7.56 12.86
C ILE A 39 5.00 -6.13 12.35
N VAL A 40 4.80 -5.17 13.25
CA VAL A 40 4.44 -3.79 12.86
C VAL A 40 5.62 -3.08 12.16
N PRO A 41 6.84 -3.02 12.73
CA PRO A 41 8.02 -2.52 12.01
C PRO A 41 8.28 -3.21 10.67
N ALA A 42 8.15 -4.53 10.62
CA ALA A 42 8.39 -5.29 9.39
C ALA A 42 7.40 -4.89 8.28
N VAL A 43 6.10 -4.82 8.62
CA VAL A 43 5.06 -4.43 7.66
C VAL A 43 5.18 -2.95 7.27
N PHE A 44 5.60 -2.08 8.19
CA PHE A 44 5.92 -0.69 7.87
C PHE A 44 7.03 -0.58 6.82
N ILE A 45 8.15 -1.30 6.99
CA ILE A 45 9.27 -1.27 6.03
C ILE A 45 8.82 -1.71 4.63
N VAL A 46 8.05 -2.80 4.55
CA VAL A 46 7.49 -3.29 3.27
C VAL A 46 6.58 -2.24 2.65
N THR A 47 5.69 -1.65 3.44
CA THR A 47 4.76 -0.61 2.98
C THR A 47 5.53 0.61 2.47
N PHE A 48 6.51 1.10 3.24
CA PHE A 48 7.35 2.23 2.86
C PHE A 48 8.11 1.97 1.56
N ALA A 49 8.70 0.78 1.40
CA ALA A 49 9.40 0.41 0.17
C ALA A 49 8.48 0.43 -1.05
N ILE A 50 7.26 -0.10 -0.93
CA ILE A 50 6.26 -0.08 -2.02
C ILE A 50 5.89 1.37 -2.37
N HIS A 51 5.61 2.20 -1.37
CA HIS A 51 5.29 3.62 -1.57
C HIS A 51 6.44 4.39 -2.21
N ALA A 52 7.67 4.18 -1.73
CA ALA A 52 8.87 4.82 -2.26
C ALA A 52 9.09 4.45 -3.73
N ILE A 53 8.99 3.17 -4.09
CA ILE A 53 9.07 2.69 -5.48
C ILE A 53 7.98 3.35 -6.32
N PHE A 54 6.74 3.41 -5.81
CA PHE A 54 5.63 4.00 -6.53
C PHE A 54 5.84 5.50 -6.80
N ILE A 55 6.29 6.25 -5.80
CA ILE A 55 6.59 7.68 -5.92
C ILE A 55 7.77 7.91 -6.86
N LEU A 56 8.84 7.13 -6.74
CA LEU A 56 10.02 7.22 -7.62
C LEU A 56 9.61 7.01 -9.08
N LEU A 57 8.87 5.94 -9.37
CA LEU A 57 8.38 5.65 -10.71
C LEU A 57 7.44 6.75 -11.22
N SER A 58 6.59 7.30 -10.35
CA SER A 58 5.68 8.39 -10.76
C SER A 58 6.42 9.67 -11.14
N ASN A 59 7.59 9.92 -10.55
CA ASN A 59 8.42 11.09 -10.87
C ASN A 59 9.32 10.89 -12.09
N THR A 60 9.69 9.66 -12.42
CA THR A 60 10.55 9.37 -13.59
C THR A 60 9.78 9.34 -14.91
N GLU A 61 8.48 9.03 -14.87
CA GLU A 61 7.66 8.98 -16.08
C GLU A 61 7.13 10.37 -16.49
N GLN A 62 7.93 11.09 -17.28
CA GLN A 62 7.53 12.34 -17.93
C GLN A 62 6.60 12.05 -19.13
N GLY A 63 5.29 12.05 -18.91
CA GLY A 63 4.31 11.95 -19.99
C GLY A 63 2.88 12.26 -19.56
N SER A 64 2.14 12.98 -20.41
CA SER A 64 0.75 13.41 -20.18
C SER A 64 -0.28 12.26 -20.19
N THR A 65 0.16 11.03 -20.42
CA THR A 65 -0.69 9.83 -20.43
C THR A 65 -0.17 8.85 -19.40
N GLY A 66 -1.00 8.51 -18.40
CA GLY A 66 -0.65 7.55 -17.35
C GLY A 66 0.00 6.30 -17.92
N SER A 67 1.12 5.90 -17.34
CA SER A 67 1.95 4.84 -17.91
C SER A 67 1.67 3.49 -17.25
N LEU A 68 1.67 2.46 -18.09
CA LEU A 68 1.50 1.06 -17.68
C LEU A 68 2.64 0.56 -16.77
N HIS A 69 3.76 1.28 -16.71
CA HIS A 69 4.92 0.91 -15.90
C HIS A 69 4.75 1.32 -14.43
N VAL A 70 4.33 2.57 -14.13
CA VAL A 70 3.89 2.96 -12.76
C VAL A 70 2.76 2.08 -12.26
N PHE A 71 1.84 1.68 -13.14
CA PHE A 71 0.72 0.78 -12.82
C PHE A 71 1.01 -0.67 -13.22
N SER A 72 2.26 -1.12 -13.08
CA SER A 72 2.65 -2.48 -13.47
C SER A 72 2.00 -3.57 -12.60
N LYS A 73 2.02 -4.81 -13.10
CA LYS A 73 1.54 -5.99 -12.34
C LYS A 73 2.17 -6.10 -10.95
N PRO A 74 3.50 -6.06 -10.80
CA PRO A 74 4.13 -6.25 -9.50
C PRO A 74 3.71 -5.18 -8.49
N ILE A 75 3.54 -3.92 -8.92
CA ILE A 75 3.12 -2.84 -8.04
C ILE A 75 1.69 -3.04 -7.54
N VAL A 76 0.76 -3.39 -8.43
CA VAL A 76 -0.63 -3.65 -8.03
C VAL A 76 -0.69 -4.84 -7.07
N VAL A 77 0.03 -5.92 -7.37
CA VAL A 77 0.10 -7.10 -6.49
C VAL A 77 0.75 -6.74 -5.15
N GLY A 78 1.81 -5.93 -5.15
CA GLY A 78 2.48 -5.44 -3.95
C GLY A 78 1.54 -4.65 -3.04
N ASN A 79 0.70 -3.78 -3.60
CA ASN A 79 -0.30 -3.04 -2.82
C ASN A 79 -1.35 -3.96 -2.19
N PHE A 80 -1.83 -4.99 -2.91
CA PHE A 80 -2.72 -6.00 -2.32
C PHE A 80 -2.03 -6.81 -1.22
N PHE A 81 -0.78 -7.20 -1.44
CA PHE A 81 0.00 -7.93 -0.45
C PHE A 81 0.20 -7.10 0.83
N ALA A 82 0.52 -5.82 0.70
CA ALA A 82 0.63 -4.92 1.85
C ALA A 82 -0.71 -4.73 2.57
N ALA A 83 -1.84 -4.66 1.86
CA ALA A 83 -3.16 -4.63 2.50
C ALA A 83 -3.44 -5.90 3.33
N VAL A 84 -3.06 -7.08 2.83
CA VAL A 84 -3.16 -8.35 3.58
C VAL A 84 -2.25 -8.35 4.80
N LEU A 85 -1.03 -7.83 4.68
CA LEU A 85 -0.12 -7.69 5.82
C LEU A 85 -0.71 -6.79 6.91
N TRP A 86 -1.26 -5.62 6.56
CA TRP A 86 -1.92 -4.75 7.53
C TRP A 86 -3.18 -5.35 8.14
N ALA A 87 -3.94 -6.14 7.39
CA ALA A 87 -5.05 -6.93 7.95
C ALA A 87 -4.53 -7.94 8.99
N GLY A 88 -3.40 -8.59 8.72
CA GLY A 88 -2.72 -9.49 9.66
C GLY A 88 -2.25 -8.75 10.93
N VAL A 89 -1.62 -7.59 10.79
CA VAL A 89 -1.23 -6.72 11.93
C VAL A 89 -2.47 -6.37 12.76
N THR A 90 -3.57 -5.99 12.12
CA THR A 90 -4.83 -5.66 12.78
C THR A 90 -5.36 -6.86 13.56
N ALA A 91 -5.36 -8.06 12.97
CA ALA A 91 -5.80 -9.28 13.64
C ALA A 91 -4.94 -9.61 14.88
N VAL A 92 -3.61 -9.46 14.79
CA VAL A 92 -2.70 -9.63 15.94
C VAL A 92 -3.03 -8.61 17.02
N LEU A 93 -3.17 -7.33 16.69
CA LEU A 93 -3.48 -6.28 17.67
C LEU A 93 -4.84 -6.48 18.33
N VAL A 94 -5.86 -6.89 17.57
CA VAL A 94 -7.18 -7.24 18.12
C VAL A 94 -7.09 -8.45 19.05
N LEU A 95 -6.37 -9.50 18.67
CA LEU A 95 -6.17 -10.68 19.53
C LEU A 95 -5.51 -10.29 20.86
N TYR A 96 -4.45 -9.47 20.81
CA TYR A 96 -3.77 -8.96 22.01
C TYR A 96 -4.69 -8.08 22.86
N THR A 97 -5.51 -7.25 22.21
CA THR A 97 -6.50 -6.42 22.91
C THR A 97 -7.50 -7.31 23.66
N VAL A 98 -8.04 -8.33 23.00
CA VAL A 98 -8.97 -9.29 23.63
C VAL A 98 -8.30 -10.01 24.79
N TRP A 99 -7.10 -10.56 24.59
CA TRP A 99 -6.36 -11.27 25.65
C TRP A 99 -6.05 -10.40 26.86
N LEU A 100 -5.81 -9.11 26.64
CA LEU A 100 -5.62 -8.14 27.71
C LEU A 100 -6.92 -7.94 28.50
N PHE A 101 -8.05 -7.75 27.82
CA PHE A 101 -9.35 -7.59 28.49
C PHE A 101 -9.85 -8.87 29.19
N THR A 102 -9.47 -10.06 28.71
CA THR A 102 -9.83 -11.35 29.34
C THR A 102 -8.85 -11.77 30.44
N GLY A 103 -7.89 -10.93 30.81
CA GLY A 103 -6.93 -11.19 31.89
C GLY A 103 -5.97 -12.36 31.63
N HIS A 104 -5.81 -12.77 30.37
CA HIS A 104 -4.90 -13.87 30.00
C HIS A 104 -3.44 -13.43 29.90
N ILE A 105 -3.19 -12.12 29.80
CA ILE A 105 -1.85 -11.51 29.83
C ILE A 105 -1.83 -10.53 31.02
N PRO A 106 -0.76 -10.49 31.83
CA PRO A 106 -0.60 -9.45 32.84
C PRO A 106 -0.71 -8.07 32.17
N SER A 107 -1.51 -7.17 32.75
CA SER A 107 -1.63 -5.78 32.29
C SER A 107 -0.24 -5.22 32.00
N ALA A 108 -0.10 -4.56 30.84
CA ALA A 108 1.17 -4.00 30.42
C ALA A 108 1.74 -3.14 31.57
N PRO A 109 3.06 -3.19 31.82
CA PRO A 109 3.66 -2.39 32.88
C PRO A 109 3.30 -0.92 32.63
N SER A 110 2.67 -0.26 33.61
CA SER A 110 2.27 1.16 33.62
C SER A 110 1.12 1.60 32.68
N GLY A 111 -0.06 0.97 32.71
CA GLY A 111 -1.28 1.57 32.13
C GLY A 111 -1.20 1.89 30.62
N ARG A 112 -0.38 1.14 29.87
CA ARG A 112 -0.13 1.34 28.43
C ARG A 112 -1.16 0.64 27.53
N GLU A 113 -2.29 0.22 28.09
CA GLU A 113 -3.34 -0.54 27.41
C GLU A 113 -3.95 0.29 26.27
N TRP A 114 -4.03 1.61 26.46
CA TRP A 114 -4.44 2.58 25.45
C TRP A 114 -3.59 2.50 24.17
N ALA A 115 -2.31 2.13 24.27
CA ALA A 115 -1.42 2.08 23.12
C ALA A 115 -1.74 0.91 22.20
N ILE A 116 -2.14 -0.25 22.75
CA ILE A 116 -2.56 -1.41 21.94
C ILE A 116 -3.88 -1.10 21.22
N ILE A 117 -4.83 -0.48 21.93
CA ILE A 117 -6.13 -0.09 21.37
C ILE A 117 -5.94 0.94 20.25
N THR A 118 -5.12 1.97 20.51
CA THR A 118 -4.82 3.03 19.54
C THR A 118 -4.10 2.46 18.31
N ALA A 119 -3.09 1.60 18.52
CA ALA A 119 -2.41 0.93 17.42
C ALA A 119 -3.37 0.06 16.60
N GLY A 120 -4.28 -0.66 17.25
CA GLY A 120 -5.31 -1.47 16.59
C GLY A 120 -6.25 -0.63 15.72
N ALA A 121 -6.76 0.48 16.25
CA ALA A 121 -7.62 1.40 15.50
C ALA A 121 -6.89 2.00 14.27
N VAL A 122 -5.64 2.42 14.44
CA VAL A 122 -4.83 2.99 13.36
C VAL A 122 -4.49 1.92 12.31
N SER A 123 -4.16 0.71 12.73
CA SER A 123 -3.89 -0.43 11.83
C SER A 123 -5.12 -0.78 10.99
N LEU A 124 -6.33 -0.66 11.56
CA LEU A 124 -7.57 -0.84 10.81
C LEU A 124 -7.75 0.25 9.74
N VAL A 125 -7.48 1.52 10.09
CA VAL A 125 -7.50 2.64 9.14
C VAL A 125 -6.48 2.41 8.02
N GLU A 126 -5.27 1.96 8.36
CA GLU A 126 -4.22 1.66 7.41
C GLU A 126 -4.60 0.50 6.46
N THR A 127 -5.25 -0.53 6.99
CA THR A 127 -5.80 -1.63 6.18
C THR A 127 -6.82 -1.11 5.16
N ALA A 128 -7.70 -0.20 5.57
CA ALA A 128 -8.68 0.42 4.68
C ALA A 128 -8.01 1.30 3.61
N LEU A 129 -7.01 2.10 3.99
CA LEU A 129 -6.22 2.93 3.06
C LEU A 129 -5.49 2.08 2.02
N MET A 130 -4.76 1.05 2.45
CA MET A 130 -4.03 0.16 1.55
C MET A 130 -4.96 -0.60 0.60
N THR A 131 -6.12 -1.03 1.08
CA THR A 131 -7.15 -1.65 0.23
C THR A 131 -7.65 -0.64 -0.81
N ALA A 132 -7.92 0.61 -0.42
CA ALA A 132 -8.34 1.65 -1.35
C ALA A 132 -7.26 1.95 -2.41
N ILE A 133 -5.98 2.04 -2.02
CA ILE A 133 -4.84 2.23 -2.93
C ILE A 133 -4.75 1.06 -3.91
N ALA A 134 -4.83 -0.19 -3.43
CA ALA A 134 -4.77 -1.39 -4.26
C ALA A 134 -5.90 -1.43 -5.30
N VAL A 135 -7.14 -1.10 -4.89
CA VAL A 135 -8.30 -1.06 -5.79
C VAL A 135 -8.16 0.07 -6.82
N GLN A 136 -7.74 1.27 -6.40
CA GLN A 136 -7.58 2.40 -7.32
C GLN A 136 -6.46 2.15 -8.33
N THR A 137 -5.29 1.66 -7.89
CA THR A 137 -4.18 1.31 -8.79
C THR A 137 -4.59 0.20 -9.78
N HIS A 138 -5.36 -0.80 -9.33
CA HIS A 138 -5.92 -1.82 -10.21
C HIS A 138 -6.88 -1.23 -11.26
N LYS A 139 -7.82 -0.37 -10.85
CA LYS A 139 -8.76 0.31 -11.76
C LYS A 139 -8.03 1.16 -12.79
N VAL A 140 -7.04 1.95 -12.37
CA VAL A 140 -6.24 2.77 -13.30
C VAL A 140 -5.50 1.88 -14.29
N ARG A 141 -4.86 0.81 -13.82
CA ARG A 141 -4.19 -0.15 -14.70
C ARG A 141 -5.12 -0.74 -15.75
N GLN A 142 -6.32 -1.16 -15.37
CA GLN A 142 -7.30 -1.69 -16.32
C GLN A 142 -7.66 -0.64 -17.37
N ARG A 143 -7.95 0.60 -16.96
CA ARG A 143 -8.24 1.71 -17.88
C ARG A 143 -7.09 1.96 -18.87
N LEU A 144 -5.84 1.96 -18.39
CA LEU A 144 -4.67 2.14 -19.26
C LEU A 144 -4.51 0.98 -20.26
N ARG A 145 -4.74 -0.26 -19.82
CA ARG A 145 -4.73 -1.43 -20.72
C ARG A 145 -5.80 -1.36 -21.79
N TYR A 146 -7.02 -0.97 -21.43
CA TYR A 146 -8.10 -0.77 -22.39
C TYR A 146 -7.74 0.34 -23.38
N ARG A 147 -7.25 1.49 -22.90
CA ARG A 147 -6.83 2.59 -23.75
C ARG A 147 -5.73 2.17 -24.74
N GLU A 148 -4.73 1.42 -24.28
CA GLU A 148 -3.65 0.93 -25.14
C GLU A 148 -4.14 -0.09 -26.17
N LYS A 149 -5.07 -0.97 -25.80
CA LYS A 149 -5.70 -1.93 -26.72
C LYS A 149 -6.45 -1.24 -27.87
N TRP A 150 -7.13 -0.14 -27.57
CA TRP A 150 -7.91 0.64 -28.55
C TRP A 150 -7.15 1.81 -29.16
N ARG A 151 -5.85 1.94 -28.85
CA ARG A 151 -5.00 2.97 -29.45
C ARG A 151 -4.71 2.58 -30.89
N TRP A 152 -5.35 3.28 -31.82
CA TRP A 152 -5.02 3.17 -33.24
C TRP A 152 -3.53 3.42 -33.44
N ARG A 153 -2.82 2.43 -33.99
CA ARG A 153 -1.39 2.52 -34.36
C ARG A 153 -1.31 2.74 -35.87
N PRO A 154 -1.37 3.98 -36.39
CA PRO A 154 -1.15 4.25 -37.80
C PRO A 154 0.29 3.83 -38.14
N GLY A 155 0.44 2.68 -38.82
CA GLY A 155 1.73 2.08 -39.13
C GLY A 155 1.86 0.58 -38.81
N ALA A 156 0.94 -0.01 -38.03
CA ALA A 156 0.94 -1.47 -37.80
C ALA A 156 0.42 -2.28 -39.00
N THR A 157 -0.09 -1.60 -40.03
CA THR A 157 -0.55 -2.15 -41.31
C THR A 157 0.43 -1.86 -42.46
N SER A 158 1.73 -1.66 -42.19
CA SER A 158 2.71 -1.76 -43.29
C SER A 158 2.73 -3.21 -43.76
N SER A 159 2.04 -3.45 -44.87
CA SER A 159 2.00 -4.72 -45.57
C SER A 159 3.42 -5.21 -45.83
N GLN A 160 3.87 -6.25 -45.13
CA GLN A 160 5.09 -7.01 -45.49
C GLN A 160 4.88 -7.86 -46.76
N TRP A 161 4.08 -7.38 -47.70
CA TRP A 161 3.89 -8.01 -49.00
C TRP A 161 4.91 -7.37 -49.96
N SER A 162 6.18 -7.64 -49.69
CA SER A 162 7.23 -7.47 -50.68
C SER A 162 7.05 -8.62 -51.68
N ILE A 163 6.41 -8.34 -52.81
CA ILE A 163 6.54 -9.18 -54.00
C ILE A 163 7.91 -8.82 -54.55
N ALA A 164 8.91 -9.66 -54.26
CA ALA A 164 10.21 -9.59 -54.92
C ALA A 164 10.00 -9.67 -56.43
N GLN A 165 10.42 -8.62 -57.14
CA GLN A 165 10.60 -8.64 -58.60
C GLN A 165 11.99 -9.15 -58.93
#